data_AF-A0A933R711-F1
#
_entry.id   AF-A0A933R711-F1
#
_cell.length_a   1.000
_cell.length_b   1.000
_cell.length_c   1.000
_cell.angle_alpha   90.00
_cell.angle_beta   90.00
_cell.angle_gamma   90.00
#
_symmetry.space_group_name_H-M   'P 1'
#
loop_
_entity.id
_entity.type
_entity.pdbx_description
1 polymer ?
#
loop_
_entity_poly.entity_id
_entity_poly.type
_entity_poly.pdbx_seq_one_letter_code
_entity_poly.pdbx_strand_id
1 'polypeptide(L)'
;MNDRRRAPRDILDELAEAQARPRYREVAPRMGMVIEDRTSGFCGDVVKITIEAVTLRDRHGAHRHFRYKPGGFLLEGKPVTLVRPVTQSAAVPRITNSGSIAPTAPTPARVARSSRIWVEGKHDAELIEHVWGDDLRELGIVVEPMHGIDDLVALV
;
A
#
# COMPACT_ATOMS: atom_id res chain seq x y z
N MET A 1 -54.62 23.36 17.09
CA MET A 1 -53.43 23.81 16.34
C MET A 1 -52.47 22.62 16.24
N ASN A 2 -52.19 22.17 15.02
CA ASN A 2 -51.28 21.09 14.61
C ASN A 2 -51.53 19.67 15.13
N ASP A 3 -52.09 18.82 14.26
CA ASP A 3 -51.56 17.46 14.11
C ASP A 3 -51.22 17.22 12.63
N ARG A 4 -49.95 16.85 12.41
CA ARG A 4 -49.29 16.79 11.10
C ARG A 4 -49.73 15.51 10.42
N ARG A 5 -50.59 15.61 9.41
CA ARG A 5 -50.91 14.49 8.52
C ARG A 5 -49.61 13.92 7.96
N ARG A 6 -49.29 12.70 8.38
CA ARG A 6 -48.20 11.87 7.85
C ARG A 6 -48.34 11.84 6.32
N ALA A 7 -47.33 12.32 5.60
CA ALA A 7 -47.33 12.27 4.14
C ALA A 7 -47.48 10.79 3.71
N PRO A 8 -48.36 10.49 2.73
CA PRO A 8 -48.43 9.16 2.15
C PRO A 8 -47.07 8.82 1.52
N ARG A 9 -46.62 7.57 1.66
CA ARG A 9 -45.35 7.09 1.08
C ARG A 9 -45.28 7.46 -0.41
N ASP A 10 -44.15 8.03 -0.82
CA ASP A 10 -43.93 8.50 -2.18
C ASP A 10 -43.75 7.30 -3.13
N ILE A 11 -44.47 7.31 -4.24
CA ILE A 11 -44.42 6.28 -5.29
C ILE A 11 -43.01 6.21 -5.90
N LEU A 12 -42.28 7.34 -5.90
CA LEU A 12 -40.90 7.39 -6.37
C LEU A 12 -39.95 6.63 -5.44
N ASP A 13 -40.18 6.65 -4.13
CA ASP A 13 -39.39 5.87 -3.17
C ASP A 13 -39.67 4.37 -3.32
N GLU A 14 -40.92 3.99 -3.62
CA GLU A 14 -41.33 2.59 -3.81
C GLU A 14 -40.72 1.97 -5.08
N LEU A 15 -40.64 2.75 -6.17
CA LEU A 15 -39.91 2.35 -7.38
C LEU A 15 -38.40 2.25 -7.17
N ALA A 16 -37.83 3.14 -6.36
CA ALA A 16 -36.40 3.11 -6.01
C ALA A 16 -36.06 1.91 -5.12
N GLU A 17 -36.92 1.56 -4.16
CA GLU A 17 -36.78 0.37 -3.33
C GLU A 17 -36.94 -0.93 -4.15
N ALA A 18 -37.87 -0.97 -5.11
CA ALA A 18 -38.05 -2.10 -6.01
C ALA A 18 -36.85 -2.31 -6.97
N GLN A 19 -36.13 -1.24 -7.32
CA GLN A 19 -34.90 -1.29 -8.12
C GLN A 19 -33.61 -1.48 -7.30
N ALA A 20 -33.71 -1.51 -5.96
CA ALA A 20 -32.54 -1.65 -5.12
C ALA A 20 -31.89 -3.03 -5.34
N ARG A 21 -30.64 -3.03 -5.83
CA ARG A 21 -29.87 -4.27 -6.01
C ARG A 21 -29.73 -4.99 -4.66
N PRO A 22 -29.93 -6.31 -4.61
CA PRO A 22 -29.74 -7.07 -3.38
C PRO A 22 -28.32 -6.84 -2.83
N ARG A 23 -28.21 -6.48 -1.56
CA ARG A 23 -26.92 -6.40 -0.87
C ARG A 23 -26.52 -7.81 -0.40
N TYR A 24 -25.42 -8.31 -0.94
CA TYR A 24 -24.86 -9.60 -0.55
C TYR A 24 -23.81 -9.42 0.53
N ARG A 25 -23.67 -10.40 1.42
CA ARG A 25 -22.59 -10.42 2.40
C ARG A 25 -21.25 -10.45 1.68
N GLU A 26 -20.38 -9.51 2.03
CA GLU A 26 -19.01 -9.47 1.53
C GLU A 26 -18.12 -10.40 2.36
N VAL A 27 -17.31 -11.22 1.67
CA VAL A 27 -16.40 -12.17 2.31
C VAL A 27 -15.04 -12.13 1.63
N ALA A 28 -13.97 -11.96 2.40
CA ALA A 28 -12.61 -12.06 1.87
C ALA A 28 -12.30 -13.54 1.55
N PRO A 29 -11.89 -13.88 0.32
CA PRO A 29 -11.51 -15.24 -0.02
C PRO A 29 -10.26 -15.66 0.75
N ARG A 30 -10.20 -16.93 1.15
CA ARG A 30 -9.04 -17.54 1.81
C ARG A 30 -8.69 -18.85 1.13
N MET A 31 -7.41 -19.19 1.11
CA MET A 31 -6.95 -20.49 0.60
C MET A 31 -7.63 -21.64 1.36
N GLY A 32 -8.03 -22.69 0.65
CA GLY A 32 -8.74 -23.86 1.20
C GLY A 32 -10.23 -23.63 1.51
N MET A 33 -10.74 -22.40 1.39
CA MET A 33 -12.15 -22.10 1.58
C MET A 33 -12.99 -22.80 0.50
N VAL A 34 -14.04 -23.53 0.89
CA VAL A 34 -14.94 -24.17 -0.06
C VAL A 34 -16.04 -23.19 -0.45
N ILE A 35 -16.15 -22.92 -1.75
CA ILE A 35 -17.14 -22.02 -2.33
C ILE A 35 -17.66 -22.59 -3.64
N GLU A 36 -18.87 -22.17 -3.98
CA GLU A 36 -19.53 -22.56 -5.22
C GLU A 36 -19.78 -21.33 -6.10
N ASP A 37 -19.50 -21.43 -7.40
CA ASP A 37 -19.92 -20.42 -8.38
C ASP A 37 -21.42 -20.57 -8.64
N ARG A 38 -22.20 -19.55 -8.32
CA ARG A 38 -23.68 -19.60 -8.37
C ARG A 38 -24.24 -19.77 -9.79
N THR A 39 -23.50 -19.35 -10.82
CA THR A 39 -23.95 -19.47 -12.21
C THR A 39 -23.74 -20.86 -12.79
N SER A 40 -22.57 -21.47 -12.52
CA SER A 40 -22.21 -22.77 -13.09
C SER A 40 -22.37 -23.96 -12.13
N GLY A 41 -22.61 -23.71 -10.84
CA GLY A 41 -22.71 -24.76 -9.82
C GLY A 41 -21.36 -25.43 -9.49
N PHE A 42 -20.24 -24.85 -9.94
CA PHE A 42 -18.93 -25.43 -9.72
C PHE A 42 -18.49 -25.18 -8.27
N CYS A 43 -18.36 -26.25 -7.50
CA CYS A 43 -18.01 -26.22 -6.09
C CYS A 43 -16.61 -26.79 -5.86
N GLY A 44 -15.78 -26.05 -5.11
CA GLY A 44 -14.40 -26.44 -4.88
C GLY A 44 -13.70 -25.59 -3.83
N ASP A 45 -12.48 -25.99 -3.46
CA ASP A 45 -11.63 -25.24 -2.54
C ASP A 45 -10.82 -24.16 -3.28
N VAL A 46 -10.63 -23.00 -2.65
CA VAL A 46 -9.80 -21.93 -3.21
C VAL A 46 -8.34 -22.34 -3.18
N VAL A 47 -7.74 -22.50 -4.36
CA VAL A 47 -6.33 -22.87 -4.52
C VAL A 47 -5.47 -21.74 -5.06
N LYS A 48 -6.07 -20.64 -5.51
CA LYS A 48 -5.35 -19.44 -5.92
C LYS A 48 -6.26 -18.22 -5.84
N ILE A 49 -5.72 -17.11 -5.34
CA ILE A 49 -6.41 -15.83 -5.27
C ILE A 49 -5.57 -14.82 -6.05
N THR A 50 -6.15 -14.16 -7.03
CA THR A 50 -5.54 -13.05 -7.77
C THR A 50 -6.44 -11.81 -7.69
N ILE A 51 -5.95 -10.67 -8.17
CA ILE A 51 -6.77 -9.46 -8.27
C ILE A 51 -7.93 -9.61 -9.27
N GLU A 52 -7.80 -10.52 -10.24
CA GLU A 52 -8.79 -10.72 -11.29
C GLU A 52 -9.86 -11.75 -10.92
N ALA A 53 -9.45 -12.83 -10.24
CA ALA A 53 -10.28 -13.99 -10.02
C ALA A 53 -9.83 -14.84 -8.81
N VAL A 54 -10.73 -15.73 -8.37
CA VAL A 54 -10.39 -16.89 -7.54
C VAL A 54 -10.32 -18.14 -8.41
N THR A 55 -9.43 -19.06 -8.07
CA THR A 55 -9.33 -20.38 -8.71
C THR A 55 -9.83 -21.42 -7.74
N LEU A 56 -10.81 -22.20 -8.19
CA LEU A 56 -11.40 -23.28 -7.41
C LEU A 56 -10.91 -24.62 -7.95
N ARG A 57 -10.65 -25.55 -7.04
CA ARG A 57 -10.36 -26.94 -7.35
C ARG A 57 -11.50 -27.82 -6.84
N ASP A 58 -12.07 -28.64 -7.71
CA ASP A 58 -13.11 -29.59 -7.31
C ASP A 58 -12.53 -30.88 -6.69
N ARG A 59 -13.43 -31.78 -6.24
CA ARG A 59 -13.07 -33.08 -5.64
C ARG A 59 -12.34 -34.03 -6.59
N HIS A 60 -12.42 -33.80 -7.90
CA HIS A 60 -11.76 -34.60 -8.93
C HIS A 60 -10.45 -33.96 -9.39
N GLY A 61 -10.05 -32.82 -8.80
CA GLY A 61 -8.83 -32.10 -9.13
C GLY A 61 -8.96 -31.17 -10.34
N ALA A 62 -10.17 -30.95 -10.88
CA ALA A 62 -10.36 -29.98 -11.95
C ALA A 62 -10.24 -28.56 -11.41
N HIS A 63 -9.57 -27.68 -12.17
CA HIS A 63 -9.31 -26.30 -11.78
C HIS A 63 -10.09 -25.34 -12.68
N ARG A 64 -10.78 -24.35 -12.09
CA ARG A 64 -11.50 -23.32 -12.84
C ARG A 64 -11.34 -21.93 -12.22
N HIS A 65 -11.27 -20.92 -13.08
CA HIS A 65 -11.09 -19.52 -12.70
C HIS A 65 -12.42 -18.75 -12.73
N PHE A 66 -12.74 -18.02 -11.66
CA PHE A 66 -13.98 -17.26 -11.53
C PHE A 66 -13.69 -15.81 -11.13
N ARG A 67 -14.15 -14.86 -11.96
CA ARG A 67 -14.04 -13.43 -11.68
C ARG A 67 -14.93 -13.04 -10.50
N TYR A 68 -14.50 -12.03 -9.75
CA TYR A 68 -15.30 -11.42 -8.69
C TYR A 68 -16.58 -10.78 -9.28
N LYS A 69 -17.74 -11.16 -8.73
CA LYS A 69 -19.06 -10.65 -9.13
C LYS A 69 -19.93 -10.46 -7.88
N PRO A 70 -20.74 -9.38 -7.79
CA PRO A 70 -21.69 -9.21 -6.69
C PRO A 70 -22.65 -10.40 -6.58
N GLY A 71 -22.68 -11.07 -5.43
CA GLY A 71 -23.53 -12.24 -5.18
C GLY A 71 -23.28 -13.45 -6.09
N GLY A 72 -22.10 -13.51 -6.72
CA GLY A 72 -21.74 -14.52 -7.71
C GLY A 72 -21.36 -15.88 -7.11
N PHE A 73 -21.19 -15.98 -5.80
CA PHE A 73 -20.71 -17.18 -5.13
C PHE A 73 -21.67 -17.62 -4.03
N LEU A 74 -21.66 -18.90 -3.69
CA LEU A 74 -22.32 -19.43 -2.50
C LEU A 74 -21.25 -19.88 -1.50
N LEU A 75 -21.39 -19.41 -0.27
CA LEU A 75 -20.66 -19.92 0.89
C LEU A 75 -21.67 -20.58 1.81
N GLU A 76 -21.50 -21.88 2.07
CA GLU A 76 -22.47 -22.67 2.86
C GLU A 76 -23.91 -22.53 2.30
N GLY A 77 -24.03 -22.53 0.97
CA GLY A 77 -25.31 -22.38 0.27
C GLY A 77 -25.89 -20.95 0.26
N LYS A 78 -25.24 -19.98 0.91
CA LYS A 78 -25.71 -18.58 0.99
C LYS A 78 -25.00 -17.69 -0.03
N PRO A 79 -25.71 -16.86 -0.80
CA PRO A 79 -25.10 -15.91 -1.73
C PRO A 79 -24.17 -14.90 -1.05
N VAL A 80 -22.93 -14.82 -1.52
CA VAL A 80 -21.90 -13.90 -1.05
C VAL A 80 -21.21 -13.21 -2.23
N THR A 81 -20.66 -12.03 -1.96
CA THR A 81 -19.70 -11.35 -2.83
C THR A 81 -18.31 -11.60 -2.28
N LEU A 82 -17.44 -12.22 -3.07
CA LEU A 82 -16.03 -12.31 -2.70
C LEU A 82 -15.36 -10.94 -2.87
N VAL A 83 -14.71 -10.46 -1.83
CA VAL A 83 -13.97 -9.20 -1.85
C VAL A 83 -12.72 -9.40 -2.69
N ARG A 84 -12.55 -8.56 -3.71
CA ARG A 84 -11.31 -8.52 -4.49
C ARG A 84 -10.17 -8.10 -3.57
N PRO A 85 -9.06 -8.86 -3.51
CA PRO A 85 -7.91 -8.46 -2.71
C PRO A 85 -7.37 -7.12 -3.24
N VAL A 86 -7.19 -6.16 -2.33
CA VAL A 86 -6.45 -4.93 -2.60
C VAL A 86 -4.98 -5.22 -2.35
N THR A 87 -4.14 -5.00 -3.36
CA THR A 87 -2.69 -5.00 -3.16
C THR A 87 -2.38 -3.79 -2.28
N GLN A 88 -2.01 -4.03 -1.02
CA GLN A 88 -1.36 -2.97 -0.25
C GLN A 88 -0.05 -2.68 -0.96
N SER A 89 0.06 -1.50 -1.58
CA SER A 89 1.35 -1.04 -2.09
C SER A 89 2.32 -1.01 -0.91
N ALA A 90 3.42 -1.75 -1.01
CA ALA A 90 4.50 -1.63 -0.05
C ALA A 90 4.88 -0.15 0.09
N ALA A 91 5.12 0.30 1.32
CA ALA A 91 5.55 1.67 1.54
C ALA A 91 6.83 1.91 0.72
N VAL A 92 6.81 2.95 -0.13
CA VAL A 92 7.97 3.33 -0.91
C VAL A 92 9.03 3.83 0.07
N PRO A 93 10.28 3.29 0.05
CA PRO A 93 11.34 3.80 0.90
C PRO A 93 11.55 5.29 0.62
N ARG A 94 11.70 6.08 1.70
CA ARG A 94 12.12 7.47 1.56
C ARG A 94 13.57 7.47 1.07
N ILE A 95 13.91 8.44 0.22
CA ILE A 95 15.28 8.65 -0.24
C ILE A 95 15.84 9.98 0.29
N THR A 96 17.16 10.04 0.49
CA THR A 96 17.92 11.28 0.77
C THR A 96 18.11 12.07 -0.53
N ASN A 97 18.62 13.31 -0.44
CA ASN A 97 18.88 14.14 -1.63
C ASN A 97 19.93 13.53 -2.57
N SER A 98 20.84 12.71 -2.04
CA SER A 98 21.83 11.94 -2.81
C SER A 98 21.23 10.72 -3.53
N GLY A 99 19.99 10.33 -3.19
CA GLY A 99 19.31 9.16 -3.73
C GLY A 99 19.48 7.87 -2.91
N SER A 100 20.22 7.91 -1.79
CA SER A 100 20.30 6.78 -0.85
C SER A 100 18.97 6.53 -0.14
N ILE A 101 18.78 5.34 0.43
CA ILE A 101 17.59 5.04 1.23
C ILE A 101 17.72 5.75 2.58
N ALA A 102 16.76 6.62 2.88
CA ALA A 102 16.72 7.32 4.16
C ALA A 102 16.41 6.33 5.30
N PRO A 103 16.99 6.54 6.50
CA PRO A 103 16.69 5.75 7.69
C PRO A 103 15.19 5.73 8.02
N THR A 104 14.70 4.56 8.46
CA THR A 104 13.29 4.39 8.85
C THR A 104 12.95 5.12 10.16
N ALA A 105 13.94 5.45 10.98
CA ALA A 105 13.80 6.17 12.24
C ALA A 105 14.80 7.33 12.33
N PRO A 106 14.52 8.37 13.15
CA PRO A 106 15.45 9.48 13.34
C PRO A 106 16.79 9.00 13.88
N THR A 107 17.89 9.36 13.21
CA THR A 107 19.24 9.06 13.68
C THR A 107 19.66 10.10 14.73
N PRO A 108 20.21 9.70 15.88
CA PRO A 108 20.74 10.65 16.85
C PRO A 108 21.96 11.39 16.28
N ALA A 109 22.21 12.61 16.76
CA ALA A 109 23.41 13.35 16.40
C ALA A 109 24.68 12.54 16.75
N ARG A 110 25.64 12.54 15.84
CA ARG A 110 26.91 11.80 15.99
C ARG A 110 28.08 12.77 16.15
N VAL A 111 29.07 12.34 16.92
CA VAL A 111 30.37 13.02 16.97
C VAL A 111 31.11 12.74 15.65
N ALA A 112 31.78 13.77 15.12
CA ALA A 112 32.62 13.67 13.94
C ALA A 112 33.70 12.60 14.11
N ARG A 113 33.85 11.74 13.09
CA ARG A 113 34.96 10.81 12.95
C ARG A 113 36.23 11.56 12.56
N SER A 114 37.36 10.85 12.59
CA SER A 114 38.64 11.39 12.11
C SER A 114 38.64 11.71 10.60
N SER A 115 37.74 11.07 9.83
CA SER A 115 37.54 11.33 8.40
C SER A 115 36.86 12.69 8.17
N ARG A 116 37.49 13.53 7.35
CA ARG A 116 37.02 14.86 6.95
C ARG A 116 37.07 15.02 5.43
N ILE A 117 36.16 15.83 4.91
CA ILE A 117 36.17 16.29 3.52
C ILE A 117 36.48 17.78 3.56
N TRP A 118 37.63 18.15 3.01
CA TRP A 118 38.00 19.55 2.88
C TRP A 118 37.68 20.05 1.48
N VAL A 119 37.14 21.26 1.42
CA VAL A 119 36.63 21.83 0.17
C VAL A 119 37.14 23.25 0.01
N GLU A 120 37.72 23.55 -1.15
CA GLU A 120 38.07 24.94 -1.46
C GLU A 120 36.80 25.74 -1.71
N GLY A 121 36.59 26.80 -0.93
CA GLY A 121 35.47 27.69 -1.11
C GLY A 121 34.16 27.23 -0.44
N LYS A 122 33.40 28.23 0.01
CA LYS A 122 32.15 28.03 0.75
C LYS A 122 31.04 27.41 -0.10
N HIS A 123 30.97 27.77 -1.38
CA HIS A 123 29.89 27.33 -2.26
C HIS A 123 29.89 25.81 -2.45
N ASP A 124 31.06 25.23 -2.68
CA ASP A 124 31.20 23.79 -2.90
C ASP A 124 30.90 23.01 -1.61
N ALA A 125 31.31 23.55 -0.45
CA ALA A 125 30.93 22.98 0.85
C ALA A 125 29.41 22.98 1.07
N GLU A 126 28.72 24.07 0.69
CA GLU A 126 27.25 24.16 0.74
C GLU A 126 26.57 23.17 -0.21
N LEU A 127 27.12 22.94 -1.40
CA LEU A 127 26.61 21.96 -2.35
C LEU A 127 26.73 20.53 -1.81
N ILE A 128 27.89 20.17 -1.25
CA ILE A 128 28.10 18.84 -0.67
C ILE A 128 27.17 18.60 0.52
N GLU A 129 27.03 19.59 1.39
CA GLU A 129 26.10 19.52 2.52
C GLU A 129 24.65 19.37 2.03
N HIS A 130 24.26 20.11 0.99
CA HIS A 130 22.90 20.02 0.44
C HIS A 130 22.60 18.63 -0.14
N VAL A 131 23.53 18.03 -0.89
CA VAL A 131 23.32 16.75 -1.58
C VAL A 131 23.52 15.56 -0.65
N TRP A 132 24.60 15.55 0.14
CA TRP A 132 25.04 14.39 0.93
C TRP A 132 25.01 14.61 2.44
N GLY A 133 24.51 15.74 2.94
CA GLY A 133 24.52 16.03 4.37
C GLY A 133 23.85 14.95 5.22
N ASP A 134 22.77 14.33 4.73
CA ASP A 134 22.10 13.23 5.44
C ASP A 134 23.01 11.99 5.54
N ASP A 135 23.61 11.59 4.42
CA ASP A 135 24.52 10.44 4.33
C ASP A 135 25.79 10.65 5.16
N LEU A 136 26.38 11.84 5.09
CA LEU A 136 27.62 12.18 5.81
C LEU A 136 27.38 12.21 7.33
N ARG A 137 26.22 12.70 7.78
CA ARG A 137 25.83 12.64 9.20
C ARG A 137 25.69 11.22 9.71
N GLU A 138 25.17 10.31 8.88
CA GLU A 138 25.08 8.89 9.22
C GLU A 138 26.47 8.27 9.43
N LEU A 139 27.42 8.61 8.55
CA LEU A 139 28.81 8.16 8.63
C LEU A 139 29.63 8.91 9.70
N GLY A 140 29.15 10.07 10.15
CA GLY A 140 29.88 10.97 11.05
C GLY A 140 31.04 11.68 10.36
N ILE A 141 30.95 11.97 9.06
CA ILE A 141 31.96 12.69 8.29
C ILE A 141 31.58 14.17 8.22
N VAL A 142 32.55 15.06 8.37
CA VAL A 142 32.33 16.51 8.34
C VAL A 142 32.93 17.11 7.06
N VAL A 143 32.23 18.11 6.52
CA VAL A 143 32.68 18.95 5.41
C VAL A 143 33.18 20.28 5.98
N GLU A 144 34.44 20.62 5.73
CA GLU A 144 35.06 21.84 6.23
C GLU A 144 35.58 22.69 5.05
N PRO A 145 35.16 23.96 4.89
CA PRO A 145 35.69 24.83 3.86
C PRO A 145 37.13 25.27 4.20
N MET A 146 37.99 25.30 3.20
CA MET A 146 39.36 25.79 3.25
C MET A 146 39.56 27.00 2.31
N HIS A 147 40.54 27.85 2.64
CA HIS A 147 40.86 29.04 1.84
C HIS A 147 41.86 28.75 0.70
N GLY A 148 42.48 27.56 0.69
CA GLY A 148 43.33 27.06 -0.39
C GLY A 148 44.12 25.81 0.02
N ILE A 149 44.76 25.13 -0.95
CA ILE A 149 45.55 23.91 -0.70
C ILE A 149 46.74 24.15 0.24
N ASP A 150 47.25 25.37 0.31
CA ASP A 150 48.38 25.74 1.17
C ASP A 150 48.06 25.58 2.66
N ASP A 151 46.78 25.66 3.05
CA ASP A 151 46.30 25.46 4.42
C ASP A 151 46.27 23.96 4.82
N LEU A 152 46.39 23.04 3.85
CA LEU A 152 46.19 21.60 4.08
C LEU A 152 47.22 21.01 5.04
N VAL A 153 48.47 21.47 4.96
CA VAL A 153 49.56 20.98 5.80
C VAL A 153 49.31 21.31 7.28
N ALA A 154 48.58 22.38 7.58
CA ALA A 154 48.24 22.77 8.94
C ALA A 154 47.02 22.01 9.52
N LEU A 155 46.28 21.26 8.70
CA LEU A 155 45.01 20.62 9.06
C LEU A 155 45.09 19.08 9.19
N VAL A 156 46.26 18.48 8.92
CA VAL A 156 46.48 17.02 8.96
C VAL A 156 47.30 16.57 10.17
#